data_AF-A0A6G0Q5H0-F1
#
_entry.id   AF-A0A6G0Q5H0-F1
#
_cell.length_a   1.000
_cell.length_b   1.000
_cell.length_c   1.000
_cell.angle_alpha   90.00
_cell.angle_beta   90.00
_cell.angle_gamma   90.00
#
_symmetry.space_group_name_H-M   'P 1'
#
loop_
_entity.id
_entity.type
_entity.pdbx_description
1 polymer ?
#
loop_
_entity_poly.entity_id
_entity_poly.type
_entity_poly.pdbx_seq_one_letter_code
_entity_poly.pdbx_strand_id
1 'polypeptide(L)'
;MPQRGLTFESSASSALAVEDEVIQWLSSQADDSTGCVPLYEDPDFAAEVSSLYFDPSKLPDYVPQQSGESGVHWYRPTEFSEDPDYFKSSSGCGVLREGLLNDAWLLGVFATVALHPDNLVENLFVSESLHAFKQFGVFTCRFYKDDHWVSVTTDTRVPYSTELQPEDKAANKNEVFIPFLEKAYAKLHGSYQALDEKYGGGVGGSAGTSSGRILEAFLDCTGGSAHRVDLQLERVKQLQFDQATAGDPAAAASSPSMLLWKQLLRYKRRKCILTTQLRQLSFNAHDVTAMGIVKNRQYIIQHVTELGLPSAGGSGPGGSSNQQGAEEMLRFVKLKTVWGRGMWKGEWSNDDSKWEEHAQIEQAMRSDPRCEFSRSGHDGCFWMLWEDLLDTFTELFVVHVFPPDARQYSVRGDWVGTSAAGAFVKAPSPAPPPTAGGDDHHHNAPHSPGHLSRSKEMPIEKTRWGWLHDADPNWHRNPQFKLSVPLESMSSGNGETSVD
;
A
#
# COMPACT_ATOMS: atom_id res chain seq x y z
N MET A 1 30.80 -7.92 -25.04
CA MET A 1 29.90 -7.32 -24.04
C MET A 1 28.87 -6.49 -24.76
N PRO A 2 27.60 -6.92 -24.81
CA PRO A 2 26.49 -6.05 -25.17
C PRO A 2 25.60 -5.75 -23.95
N GLN A 3 24.92 -4.61 -24.03
CA GLN A 3 24.19 -3.92 -22.96
C GLN A 3 22.92 -4.68 -22.54
N ARG A 4 22.68 -4.74 -21.21
CA ARG A 4 21.42 -5.16 -20.58
C ARG A 4 20.32 -4.14 -20.92
N GLY A 5 19.31 -4.55 -21.66
CA GLY A 5 18.06 -3.84 -21.82
C GLY A 5 16.95 -4.65 -21.16
N LEU A 6 16.36 -4.12 -20.09
CA LEU A 6 15.06 -4.57 -19.60
C LEU A 6 14.04 -4.19 -20.68
N THR A 7 13.44 -5.18 -21.33
CA THR A 7 12.37 -4.96 -22.30
C THR A 7 11.08 -4.67 -21.54
N PHE A 8 10.67 -3.41 -21.53
CA PHE A 8 9.35 -2.97 -21.05
C PHE A 8 8.40 -2.94 -22.25
N GLU A 9 7.34 -3.76 -22.23
CA GLU A 9 6.27 -3.73 -23.23
C GLU A 9 4.93 -3.31 -22.62
N SER A 10 4.21 -2.41 -23.31
CA SER A 10 3.18 -1.53 -22.73
C SER A 10 1.73 -1.88 -23.06
N SER A 11 1.33 -3.15 -23.10
CA SER A 11 -0.10 -3.48 -23.30
C SER A 11 -0.56 -4.70 -22.52
N ALA A 12 -1.84 -4.73 -22.11
CA ALA A 12 -2.43 -5.91 -21.47
C ALA A 12 -2.40 -7.16 -22.39
N SER A 13 -2.26 -6.98 -23.71
CA SER A 13 -2.05 -8.05 -24.68
C SER A 13 -0.59 -8.54 -24.77
N SER A 14 0.39 -7.79 -24.25
CA SER A 14 1.80 -8.19 -24.17
C SER A 14 2.19 -8.73 -22.80
N ALA A 15 1.34 -8.52 -21.77
CA ALA A 15 1.56 -8.96 -20.39
C ALA A 15 1.66 -10.50 -20.23
N LEU A 16 0.95 -11.26 -21.07
CA LEU A 16 0.95 -12.73 -21.09
C LEU A 16 1.98 -13.32 -22.05
N ALA A 17 2.52 -12.51 -22.97
CA ALA A 17 3.39 -13.03 -24.03
C ALA A 17 4.58 -13.79 -23.47
N VAL A 18 5.20 -13.31 -22.39
CA VAL A 18 6.34 -13.99 -21.75
C VAL A 18 5.92 -15.30 -21.09
N GLU A 19 4.82 -15.32 -20.32
CA GLU A 19 4.33 -16.54 -19.68
C GLU A 19 3.90 -17.58 -20.72
N ASP A 20 3.20 -17.16 -21.77
CA ASP A 20 2.76 -18.03 -22.86
C ASP A 20 3.95 -18.59 -23.66
N GLU A 21 4.95 -17.76 -23.96
CA GLU A 21 6.20 -18.20 -24.59
C GLU A 21 6.94 -19.23 -23.73
N VAL A 22 7.02 -18.99 -22.41
CA VAL A 22 7.59 -19.94 -21.45
C VAL A 22 6.81 -21.25 -21.44
N ILE A 23 5.48 -21.20 -21.35
CA ILE A 23 4.62 -22.39 -21.34
C ILE A 23 4.77 -23.17 -22.66
N GLN A 24 4.79 -22.48 -23.80
CA GLN A 24 4.96 -23.10 -25.11
C GLN A 24 6.34 -23.77 -25.22
N TRP A 25 7.39 -23.09 -24.76
CA TRP A 25 8.76 -23.62 -24.75
C TRP A 25 8.91 -24.84 -23.84
N LEU A 26 8.33 -24.82 -22.63
CA LEU A 26 8.35 -25.96 -21.71
C LEU A 26 7.52 -27.14 -22.23
N SER A 27 6.36 -26.85 -22.82
CA SER A 27 5.50 -27.88 -23.44
C SER A 27 6.22 -28.60 -24.58
N SER A 28 7.09 -27.90 -25.33
CA SER A 28 7.91 -28.51 -26.39
C SER A 28 9.02 -29.44 -25.88
N GLN A 29 9.31 -29.41 -24.58
CA GLN A 29 10.32 -30.23 -23.90
C GLN A 29 9.70 -31.37 -23.09
N ALA A 30 8.41 -31.65 -23.28
CA ALA A 30 7.75 -32.77 -22.60
C ALA A 30 8.51 -34.08 -22.88
N ASP A 31 8.81 -34.83 -21.83
CA ASP A 31 9.40 -36.16 -21.96
C ASP A 31 8.36 -37.13 -22.54
N ASP A 32 8.65 -37.64 -23.74
CA ASP A 32 7.77 -38.58 -24.47
C ASP A 32 7.42 -39.85 -23.67
N SER A 33 8.20 -40.20 -22.65
CA SER A 33 8.01 -41.40 -21.83
C SER A 33 7.18 -41.19 -20.56
N THR A 34 7.26 -40.01 -19.95
CA THR A 34 6.58 -39.69 -18.68
C THR A 34 5.46 -38.66 -18.84
N GLY A 35 5.45 -37.91 -19.94
CA GLY A 35 4.58 -36.75 -20.13
C GLY A 35 4.91 -35.57 -19.21
N CYS A 36 6.01 -35.67 -18.42
CA CYS A 36 6.43 -34.61 -17.52
C CYS A 36 7.15 -33.51 -18.31
N VAL A 37 6.83 -32.26 -17.97
CA VAL A 37 7.50 -31.07 -18.47
C VAL A 37 8.49 -30.56 -17.41
N PRO A 38 9.65 -30.00 -17.81
CA PRO A 38 10.49 -29.28 -16.86
C PRO A 38 9.72 -28.09 -16.27
N LEU A 39 10.08 -27.69 -15.06
CA LEU A 39 9.55 -26.47 -14.44
C LEU A 39 10.42 -25.27 -14.84
N TYR A 40 9.79 -24.12 -15.02
CA TYR A 40 10.45 -22.86 -15.33
C TYR A 40 11.45 -22.49 -14.23
N GLU A 41 12.61 -22.00 -14.64
CA GLU A 41 13.62 -21.38 -13.80
C GLU A 41 13.88 -20.00 -14.38
N ASP A 42 13.67 -18.96 -13.58
CA ASP A 42 13.79 -17.58 -14.04
C ASP A 42 15.26 -17.19 -14.21
N PRO A 43 15.74 -16.92 -15.44
CA PRO A 43 17.15 -16.57 -15.66
C PRO A 43 17.49 -15.16 -15.14
N ASP A 44 16.49 -14.28 -14.99
CA ASP A 44 16.67 -12.89 -14.57
C ASP A 44 16.55 -12.71 -13.06
N PHE A 45 15.96 -13.69 -12.37
CA PHE A 45 15.78 -13.68 -10.91
C PHE A 45 15.93 -15.09 -10.32
N ALA A 46 17.09 -15.70 -10.60
CA ALA A 46 17.41 -17.07 -10.24
C ALA A 46 17.36 -17.33 -8.72
N ALA A 47 17.21 -18.60 -8.35
CA ALA A 47 17.24 -19.09 -6.97
C ALA A 47 18.65 -19.04 -6.34
N GLU A 48 19.28 -17.86 -6.34
CA GLU A 48 20.66 -17.61 -5.94
C GLU A 48 20.78 -16.42 -4.96
N VAL A 49 21.95 -16.29 -4.34
CA VAL A 49 22.27 -15.25 -3.36
C VAL A 49 22.14 -13.83 -3.95
N SER A 50 22.34 -13.67 -5.26
CA SER A 50 22.18 -12.38 -5.96
C SER A 50 20.74 -11.87 -6.00
N SER A 51 19.76 -12.76 -5.97
CA SER A 51 18.34 -12.38 -5.91
C SER A 51 17.91 -12.03 -4.47
N LEU A 52 18.67 -12.50 -3.48
CA LEU A 52 18.42 -12.19 -2.07
C LEU A 52 19.04 -10.85 -1.65
N TYR A 53 20.27 -10.56 -2.08
CA TYR A 53 21.07 -9.45 -1.54
C TYR A 53 21.68 -8.57 -2.62
N PHE A 54 21.88 -7.29 -2.30
CA PHE A 54 22.55 -6.33 -3.20
C PHE A 54 23.99 -6.71 -3.53
N ASP A 55 24.72 -7.20 -2.52
CA ASP A 55 26.11 -7.63 -2.64
C ASP A 55 26.28 -8.98 -1.92
N PRO A 56 26.37 -10.09 -2.67
CA PRO A 56 26.61 -11.42 -2.12
C PRO A 56 27.90 -11.55 -1.29
N SER A 57 28.86 -10.65 -1.47
CA SER A 57 30.11 -10.65 -0.70
C SER A 57 29.99 -9.91 0.65
N LYS A 58 28.91 -9.15 0.84
CA LYS A 58 28.65 -8.34 2.04
C LYS A 58 27.22 -8.54 2.53
N LEU A 59 27.00 -9.66 3.20
CA LEU A 59 25.70 -10.04 3.73
C LEU A 59 25.23 -9.09 4.86
N PRO A 60 23.92 -8.78 4.94
CA PRO A 60 23.35 -8.00 6.03
C PRO A 60 23.49 -8.64 7.41
N ASP A 61 23.47 -7.82 8.46
CA ASP A 61 23.61 -8.26 9.87
C ASP A 61 22.51 -9.23 10.35
N TYR A 62 21.33 -9.22 9.70
CA TYR A 62 20.22 -10.12 10.04
C TYR A 62 20.43 -11.56 9.52
N VAL A 63 21.41 -11.77 8.64
CA VAL A 63 21.75 -13.09 8.11
C VAL A 63 22.60 -13.83 9.15
N PRO A 64 22.18 -15.01 9.65
CA PRO A 64 22.92 -15.76 10.66
C PRO A 64 24.36 -16.07 10.21
N GLN A 65 25.36 -15.74 11.05
CA GLN A 65 26.79 -15.91 10.73
C GLN A 65 27.33 -17.32 11.04
N GLN A 66 26.55 -18.23 11.63
CA GLN A 66 27.03 -19.55 12.06
C GLN A 66 26.46 -20.71 11.22
N SER A 67 27.41 -21.54 10.77
CA SER A 67 27.36 -22.96 10.39
C SER A 67 26.64 -23.39 9.10
N GLY A 68 27.45 -23.60 8.06
CA GLY A 68 27.66 -24.90 7.39
C GLY A 68 26.54 -25.48 6.52
N GLU A 69 25.29 -25.42 6.97
CA GLU A 69 24.11 -26.02 6.31
C GLU A 69 22.81 -25.21 6.56
N SER A 70 22.77 -24.20 7.44
CA SER A 70 21.59 -23.31 7.64
C SER A 70 21.59 -22.13 6.66
N GLY A 71 21.38 -22.44 5.37
CA GLY A 71 21.18 -21.44 4.32
C GLY A 71 19.71 -21.11 4.11
N VAL A 72 19.41 -19.96 3.49
CA VAL A 72 18.11 -19.73 2.88
C VAL A 72 17.94 -20.72 1.73
N HIS A 73 16.95 -21.58 1.82
CA HIS A 73 16.64 -22.57 0.78
C HIS A 73 15.50 -22.07 -0.10
N TRP A 74 15.52 -22.49 -1.36
CA TRP A 74 14.50 -22.14 -2.33
C TRP A 74 13.61 -23.35 -2.58
N TYR A 75 12.33 -23.22 -2.24
CA TYR A 75 11.35 -24.29 -2.38
C TYR A 75 10.19 -23.83 -3.27
N ARG A 76 9.63 -24.76 -4.02
CA ARG A 76 8.36 -24.60 -4.71
C ARG A 76 7.20 -24.92 -3.75
N PRO A 77 6.01 -24.35 -3.96
CA PRO A 77 4.83 -24.64 -3.15
C PRO A 77 4.54 -26.12 -2.95
N THR A 78 4.70 -26.93 -4.00
CA THR A 78 4.45 -28.37 -3.97
C THR A 78 5.39 -29.15 -3.05
N GLU A 79 6.48 -28.52 -2.59
CA GLU A 79 7.46 -29.14 -1.68
C GLU A 79 7.10 -28.92 -0.20
N PHE A 80 6.24 -27.94 0.12
CA PHE A 80 5.83 -27.63 1.50
C PHE A 80 4.30 -27.57 1.71
N SER A 81 3.52 -27.68 0.64
CA SER A 81 2.06 -27.69 0.64
C SER A 81 1.52 -28.86 -0.19
N GLU A 82 0.49 -29.52 0.34
CA GLU A 82 -0.14 -30.70 -0.31
C GLU A 82 -0.96 -30.31 -1.55
N ASP A 83 -1.59 -29.14 -1.55
CA ASP A 83 -2.45 -28.67 -2.64
C ASP A 83 -2.40 -27.16 -2.76
N PRO A 84 -1.25 -26.59 -3.18
CA PRO A 84 -1.03 -25.16 -3.21
C PRO A 84 -1.97 -24.47 -4.19
N ASP A 85 -2.34 -23.22 -3.94
CA ASP A 85 -3.16 -22.39 -4.83
C ASP A 85 -2.86 -20.93 -4.56
N TYR A 86 -3.21 -20.06 -5.50
CA TYR A 86 -3.16 -18.62 -5.21
C TYR A 86 -4.16 -18.28 -4.11
N PHE A 87 -5.42 -18.72 -4.25
CA PHE A 87 -6.51 -18.35 -3.36
C PHE A 87 -7.37 -19.58 -3.03
N LYS A 88 -7.35 -20.05 -1.78
CA LYS A 88 -8.15 -21.19 -1.28
C LYS A 88 -9.12 -20.67 -0.22
N SER A 89 -10.29 -20.27 -0.71
CA SER A 89 -11.53 -19.97 0.02
C SER A 89 -11.75 -18.51 0.47
N SER A 90 -13.04 -18.22 0.64
CA SER A 90 -13.75 -16.96 0.86
C SER A 90 -13.39 -16.14 2.11
N SER A 91 -12.12 -16.09 2.54
CA SER A 91 -11.76 -15.37 3.77
C SER A 91 -10.29 -14.89 3.84
N GLY A 92 -9.79 -14.28 2.78
CA GLY A 92 -8.68 -13.32 2.82
C GLY A 92 -7.31 -13.86 3.30
N CYS A 93 -6.37 -12.93 3.56
CA CYS A 93 -4.94 -13.17 3.79
C CYS A 93 -4.53 -14.00 5.02
N GLY A 94 -5.49 -14.52 5.80
CA GLY A 94 -5.21 -15.25 7.03
C GLY A 94 -4.31 -14.48 8.02
N VAL A 95 -3.49 -15.21 8.77
CA VAL A 95 -2.44 -14.66 9.65
C VAL A 95 -1.11 -14.68 8.92
N LEU A 96 -0.52 -13.50 8.74
CA LEU A 96 0.83 -13.27 8.25
C LEU A 96 1.90 -13.66 9.27
N ARG A 97 2.99 -14.20 8.74
CA ARG A 97 4.21 -14.50 9.48
C ARG A 97 5.36 -13.72 8.85
N GLU A 98 6.15 -13.07 9.70
CA GLU A 98 7.34 -12.36 9.27
C GLU A 98 8.49 -13.35 9.11
N GLY A 99 9.22 -13.23 8.00
CA GLY A 99 10.47 -13.95 7.77
C GLY A 99 11.67 -13.24 8.41
N LEU A 100 12.86 -13.53 7.88
CA LEU A 100 14.10 -12.84 8.27
C LEU A 100 14.19 -11.41 7.72
N LEU A 101 13.45 -11.12 6.65
CA LEU A 101 13.41 -9.82 5.99
C LEU A 101 12.54 -8.85 6.78
N ASN A 102 13.00 -7.62 7.02
CA ASN A 102 12.19 -6.62 7.71
C ASN A 102 11.30 -5.84 6.73
N ASP A 103 10.30 -6.50 6.16
CA ASP A 103 9.41 -5.94 5.13
C ASP A 103 7.93 -5.99 5.51
N ALA A 104 7.63 -6.09 6.81
CA ALA A 104 6.25 -6.06 7.31
C ALA A 104 5.44 -4.83 6.84
N TRP A 105 6.11 -3.73 6.47
CA TRP A 105 5.48 -2.56 5.85
C TRP A 105 4.81 -2.89 4.51
N LEU A 106 5.38 -3.81 3.73
CA LEU A 106 4.89 -4.29 2.43
C LEU A 106 3.88 -5.43 2.60
N LEU A 107 4.19 -6.40 3.49
CA LEU A 107 3.28 -7.53 3.73
C LEU A 107 1.90 -7.05 4.21
N GLY A 108 1.87 -6.01 5.05
CA GLY A 108 0.62 -5.38 5.46
C GLY A 108 -0.17 -4.77 4.29
N VAL A 109 0.50 -4.21 3.29
CA VAL A 109 -0.13 -3.67 2.08
C VAL A 109 -0.76 -4.80 1.28
N PHE A 110 -0.03 -5.88 1.02
CA PHE A 110 -0.57 -7.05 0.31
C PHE A 110 -1.76 -7.67 1.03
N ALA A 111 -1.67 -7.84 2.35
CA ALA A 111 -2.78 -8.35 3.15
C ALA A 111 -4.01 -7.44 3.07
N THR A 112 -3.80 -6.12 3.09
CA THR A 112 -4.88 -5.14 2.99
C THR A 112 -5.56 -5.20 1.62
N VAL A 113 -4.79 -5.30 0.54
CA VAL A 113 -5.30 -5.44 -0.83
C VAL A 113 -6.08 -6.76 -0.98
N ALA A 114 -5.59 -7.84 -0.39
CA ALA A 114 -6.25 -9.15 -0.36
C ALA A 114 -7.53 -9.20 0.48
N LEU A 115 -7.65 -8.34 1.49
CA LEU A 115 -8.83 -8.24 2.36
C LEU A 115 -9.84 -7.21 1.85
N HIS A 116 -9.60 -6.58 0.70
CA HIS A 116 -10.54 -5.63 0.12
C HIS A 116 -11.80 -6.35 -0.42
N PRO A 117 -13.02 -5.83 -0.19
CA PRO A 117 -14.27 -6.49 -0.61
C PRO A 117 -14.46 -6.64 -2.12
N ASP A 118 -13.67 -5.95 -2.93
CA ASP A 118 -13.68 -6.05 -4.40
C ASP A 118 -12.56 -6.98 -4.93
N ASN A 119 -12.00 -7.84 -4.08
CA ASN A 119 -10.96 -8.83 -4.42
C ASN A 119 -9.77 -8.26 -5.19
N LEU A 120 -9.26 -7.11 -4.76
CA LEU A 120 -8.24 -6.36 -5.52
C LEU A 120 -6.95 -7.14 -5.76
N VAL A 121 -6.63 -8.11 -4.89
CA VAL A 121 -5.46 -8.97 -5.07
C VAL A 121 -5.53 -9.83 -6.33
N GLU A 122 -6.73 -10.23 -6.77
CA GLU A 122 -6.90 -10.98 -8.01
C GLU A 122 -6.46 -10.13 -9.21
N ASN A 123 -6.60 -8.80 -9.14
CA ASN A 123 -6.11 -7.93 -10.19
C ASN A 123 -4.58 -7.90 -10.28
N LEU A 124 -3.85 -8.37 -9.27
CA LEU A 124 -2.38 -8.43 -9.29
C LEU A 124 -1.84 -9.70 -9.91
N PHE A 125 -2.62 -10.77 -9.98
CA PHE A 125 -2.23 -12.03 -10.63
C PHE A 125 -2.86 -12.07 -12.02
N VAL A 126 -2.02 -12.10 -13.07
CA VAL A 126 -2.52 -12.08 -14.46
C VAL A 126 -2.41 -13.44 -15.15
N SER A 127 -1.75 -14.43 -14.55
CA SER A 127 -1.71 -15.80 -15.07
C SER A 127 -3.12 -16.34 -15.29
N GLU A 128 -3.45 -16.71 -16.53
CA GLU A 128 -4.80 -17.14 -16.91
C GLU A 128 -5.19 -18.50 -16.31
N SER A 129 -4.21 -19.34 -15.98
CA SER A 129 -4.44 -20.71 -15.52
C SER A 129 -3.82 -20.96 -14.15
N LEU A 130 -4.68 -21.27 -13.19
CA LEU A 130 -4.29 -21.81 -11.87
C LEU A 130 -3.59 -23.17 -11.97
N HIS A 131 -3.68 -23.85 -13.11
CA HIS A 131 -2.96 -25.08 -13.35
C HIS A 131 -1.54 -24.83 -13.88
N ALA A 132 -1.33 -23.73 -14.61
CA ALA A 132 -0.06 -23.45 -15.28
C ALA A 132 1.09 -23.28 -14.28
N PHE A 133 0.88 -22.59 -13.15
CA PHE A 133 1.94 -22.44 -12.15
C PHE A 133 2.33 -23.76 -11.49
N LYS A 134 1.40 -24.72 -11.38
CA LYS A 134 1.67 -26.07 -10.84
C LYS A 134 2.39 -26.93 -11.87
N GLN A 135 1.93 -26.89 -13.11
CA GLN A 135 2.42 -27.74 -14.19
C GLN A 135 3.77 -27.26 -14.74
N PHE A 136 3.94 -25.96 -14.90
CA PHE A 136 5.08 -25.33 -15.54
C PHE A 136 5.95 -24.52 -14.57
N GLY A 137 5.51 -24.30 -13.33
CA GLY A 137 6.33 -23.61 -12.34
C GLY A 137 6.55 -22.13 -12.63
N VAL A 138 5.68 -21.48 -13.40
CA VAL A 138 5.73 -20.06 -13.79
C VAL A 138 4.46 -19.32 -13.34
N PHE A 139 4.60 -18.07 -12.94
CA PHE A 139 3.48 -17.16 -12.70
C PHE A 139 3.84 -15.73 -13.08
N THR A 140 2.81 -14.91 -13.29
CA THR A 140 2.95 -13.50 -13.62
C THR A 140 2.08 -12.65 -12.70
N CYS A 141 2.72 -11.70 -12.02
CA CYS A 141 2.03 -10.62 -11.33
C CYS A 141 2.12 -9.32 -12.15
N ARG A 142 1.28 -8.32 -11.85
CA ARG A 142 1.44 -6.97 -12.37
C ARG A 142 1.44 -5.92 -11.26
N PHE A 143 2.18 -4.85 -11.47
CA PHE A 143 2.25 -3.69 -10.57
C PHE A 143 2.17 -2.40 -11.39
N TYR A 144 1.54 -1.37 -10.84
CA TYR A 144 1.39 -0.08 -11.50
C TYR A 144 2.63 0.79 -11.27
N LYS A 145 3.42 1.02 -12.34
CA LYS A 145 4.63 1.84 -12.31
C LYS A 145 4.60 2.84 -13.45
N ASP A 146 5.03 4.07 -13.19
CA ASP A 146 5.18 5.12 -14.22
C ASP A 146 3.95 5.26 -15.15
N ASP A 147 2.75 5.36 -14.57
CA ASP A 147 1.45 5.53 -15.27
C ASP A 147 1.00 4.31 -16.11
N HIS A 148 1.60 3.14 -15.94
CA HIS A 148 1.18 1.91 -16.63
C HIS A 148 1.33 0.65 -15.77
N TRP A 149 0.61 -0.41 -16.14
CA TRP A 149 0.78 -1.73 -15.52
C TRP A 149 2.00 -2.43 -16.11
N VAL A 150 2.91 -2.86 -15.24
CA VAL A 150 4.12 -3.62 -15.57
C VAL A 150 3.92 -5.05 -15.11
N SER A 151 4.05 -6.01 -16.04
CA SER A 151 4.02 -7.44 -15.73
C SER A 151 5.38 -7.94 -15.27
N VAL A 152 5.37 -8.84 -14.30
CA VAL A 152 6.53 -9.49 -13.72
C VAL A 152 6.30 -11.00 -13.72
N THR A 153 6.84 -11.67 -14.72
CA THR A 153 6.83 -13.13 -14.84
C THR A 153 8.04 -13.71 -14.11
N THR A 154 7.84 -14.74 -13.31
CA THR A 154 8.90 -15.42 -12.53
C THR A 154 8.55 -16.89 -12.31
N ASP A 155 9.53 -17.71 -11.91
CA ASP A 155 9.28 -19.07 -11.45
C ASP A 155 8.68 -19.11 -10.02
N THR A 156 8.17 -20.28 -9.64
CA THR A 156 7.48 -20.54 -8.35
C THR A 156 8.40 -20.88 -7.17
N ARG A 157 9.74 -20.85 -7.32
CA ARG A 157 10.63 -21.04 -6.18
C ARG A 157 10.62 -19.82 -5.29
N VAL A 158 10.37 -19.98 -4.00
CA VAL A 158 10.44 -18.89 -3.00
C VAL A 158 11.49 -19.21 -1.94
N PRO A 159 12.17 -18.19 -1.38
CA PRO A 159 12.99 -18.35 -0.19
C PRO A 159 12.12 -18.84 0.96
N TYR A 160 12.49 -19.96 1.59
CA TYR A 160 11.72 -20.56 2.66
C TYR A 160 12.65 -21.13 3.74
N SER A 161 12.24 -20.99 5.00
CA SER A 161 12.94 -21.54 6.16
C SER A 161 12.09 -22.60 6.83
N THR A 162 12.61 -23.82 6.92
CA THR A 162 11.98 -24.96 7.60
C THR A 162 11.99 -24.83 9.13
N GLU A 163 12.76 -23.88 9.67
CA GLU A 163 12.80 -23.55 11.10
C GLU A 163 11.53 -22.81 11.55
N LEU A 164 10.80 -22.18 10.62
CA LEU A 164 9.52 -21.53 10.87
C LEU A 164 8.36 -22.54 10.79
N GLN A 165 8.33 -23.55 11.67
CA GLN A 165 7.23 -24.53 11.74
C GLN A 165 5.86 -23.82 11.81
N PRO A 166 4.83 -24.29 11.08
CA PRO A 166 3.51 -23.66 11.10
C PRO A 166 2.88 -23.79 12.49
N GLU A 167 2.47 -22.66 13.08
CA GLU A 167 1.57 -22.66 14.23
C GLU A 167 0.14 -22.98 13.75
N ASP A 168 -0.65 -23.64 14.59
CA ASP A 168 -2.01 -24.13 14.29
C ASP A 168 -3.03 -23.05 13.85
N LYS A 169 -2.64 -21.76 13.87
CA LYS A 169 -3.48 -20.59 13.52
C LYS A 169 -3.01 -19.83 12.27
N ALA A 170 -2.01 -20.32 11.56
CA ALA A 170 -1.49 -19.67 10.35
C ALA A 170 -2.57 -19.60 9.23
N ALA A 171 -2.37 -18.69 8.27
CA ALA A 171 -3.10 -18.69 7.00
C ALA A 171 -3.16 -20.11 6.40
N ASN A 172 -4.17 -20.36 5.55
CA ASN A 172 -4.31 -21.65 4.90
C ASN A 172 -2.96 -22.08 4.33
N LYS A 173 -2.42 -23.22 4.81
CA LYS A 173 -1.07 -23.71 4.45
C LYS A 173 -0.89 -23.93 2.93
N ASN A 174 -1.99 -23.90 2.20
CA ASN A 174 -2.07 -24.06 0.77
C ASN A 174 -2.18 -22.73 -0.01
N GLU A 175 -2.36 -21.58 0.63
CA GLU A 175 -2.37 -20.28 -0.05
C GLU A 175 -0.95 -19.71 -0.17
N VAL A 176 -0.53 -19.40 -1.39
CA VAL A 176 0.86 -18.97 -1.67
C VAL A 176 0.97 -17.58 -2.30
N PHE A 177 -0.13 -16.83 -2.38
CA PHE A 177 -0.16 -15.54 -3.06
C PHE A 177 0.74 -14.49 -2.39
N ILE A 178 0.88 -14.47 -1.05
CA ILE A 178 1.76 -13.49 -0.36
C ILE A 178 3.24 -13.72 -0.71
N PRO A 179 3.82 -14.93 -0.54
CA PRO A 179 5.18 -15.21 -1.00
C PRO A 179 5.42 -14.90 -2.48
N PHE A 180 4.42 -15.14 -3.33
CA PHE A 180 4.51 -14.86 -4.77
C PHE A 180 4.50 -13.37 -5.09
N LEU A 181 3.63 -12.57 -4.43
CA LEU A 181 3.65 -11.12 -4.55
C LEU A 181 4.97 -10.53 -4.04
N GLU A 182 5.46 -11.01 -2.90
CA GLU A 182 6.75 -10.61 -2.32
C GLU A 182 7.90 -10.91 -3.29
N LYS A 183 7.94 -12.11 -3.89
CA LYS A 183 8.94 -12.48 -4.91
C LYS A 183 8.87 -11.59 -6.14
N ALA A 184 7.68 -11.42 -6.72
CA ALA A 184 7.51 -10.63 -7.94
C ALA A 184 7.87 -9.15 -7.68
N TYR A 185 7.51 -8.62 -6.51
CA TYR A 185 7.89 -7.28 -6.12
C TYR A 185 9.40 -7.16 -5.85
N ALA A 186 10.04 -8.16 -5.25
CA ALA A 186 11.49 -8.23 -5.10
C ALA A 186 12.20 -8.24 -6.46
N LYS A 187 11.70 -9.01 -7.43
CA LYS A 187 12.20 -9.02 -8.82
C LYS A 187 12.08 -7.65 -9.47
N LEU A 188 10.91 -7.00 -9.34
CA LEU A 188 10.68 -5.65 -9.86
C LEU A 188 11.70 -4.63 -9.31
N HIS A 189 12.10 -4.81 -8.04
CA HIS A 189 13.07 -3.95 -7.35
C HIS A 189 14.51 -4.49 -7.34
N GLY A 190 14.76 -5.63 -8.01
CA GLY A 190 16.07 -6.23 -8.24
C GLY A 190 16.59 -7.20 -7.18
N SER A 191 16.09 -7.19 -5.94
CA SER A 191 16.42 -8.19 -4.91
C SER A 191 15.45 -8.15 -3.72
N TYR A 192 15.41 -9.21 -2.91
CA TYR A 192 14.66 -9.20 -1.64
C TYR A 192 15.17 -8.13 -0.67
N GLN A 193 16.49 -7.91 -0.58
CA GLN A 193 17.06 -6.85 0.26
C GLN A 193 16.57 -5.44 -0.12
N ALA A 194 16.10 -5.23 -1.37
CA ALA A 194 15.46 -3.98 -1.77
C ALA A 194 14.18 -3.68 -0.99
N LEU A 195 13.51 -4.70 -0.46
CA LEU A 195 12.26 -4.59 0.27
C LEU A 195 12.47 -4.36 1.78
N ASP A 196 13.67 -4.62 2.29
CA ASP A 196 14.00 -4.44 3.70
C ASP A 196 13.79 -2.97 4.14
N GLU A 197 13.17 -2.73 5.29
CA GLU A 197 12.89 -1.39 5.81
C GLU A 197 14.18 -0.57 6.05
N LYS A 198 15.28 -1.21 6.47
CA LYS A 198 16.56 -0.55 6.78
C LYS A 198 17.40 -0.29 5.52
N TYR A 199 17.38 -1.21 4.55
CA TYR A 199 18.27 -1.16 3.37
C TYR A 199 17.58 -0.67 2.09
N GLY A 200 16.26 -0.84 1.97
CA GLY A 200 15.47 -0.31 0.86
C GLY A 200 15.43 1.22 0.94
N GLY A 201 15.70 1.89 -0.19
CA GLY A 201 15.85 3.34 -0.23
C GLY A 201 16.93 3.88 -1.16
N GLY A 202 17.77 3.04 -1.76
CA GLY A 202 18.91 3.49 -2.55
C GLY A 202 20.10 3.98 -1.69
N VAL A 203 21.16 4.43 -2.36
CA VAL A 203 22.45 4.76 -1.74
C VAL A 203 22.31 5.97 -0.81
N GLY A 204 22.37 5.75 0.51
CA GLY A 204 22.43 6.82 1.50
C GLY A 204 21.62 6.61 2.77
N GLY A 205 20.80 5.54 2.87
CA GLY A 205 20.07 5.21 4.11
C GLY A 205 19.16 6.31 4.65
N SER A 206 18.82 7.28 3.81
CA SER A 206 18.03 8.48 4.15
C SER A 206 16.73 8.57 3.36
N ALA A 207 16.38 7.55 2.58
CA ALA A 207 15.22 7.57 1.70
C ALA A 207 13.98 7.02 2.39
N GLY A 208 13.00 7.89 2.62
CA GLY A 208 11.62 7.58 2.95
C GLY A 208 11.39 7.03 4.36
N THR A 209 10.52 7.67 5.14
CA THR A 209 9.88 6.96 6.25
C THR A 209 9.13 5.74 5.68
N SER A 210 8.97 4.66 6.44
CA SER A 210 8.14 3.50 6.01
C SER A 210 6.77 3.93 5.49
N SER A 211 6.22 5.05 5.98
CA SER A 211 5.00 5.68 5.49
C SER A 211 5.02 6.01 3.98
N GLY A 212 6.12 6.54 3.46
CA GLY A 212 6.24 6.84 2.02
C GLY A 212 6.25 5.57 1.17
N ARG A 213 6.97 4.54 1.64
CA ARG A 213 7.03 3.23 0.97
C ARG A 213 5.66 2.53 0.98
N ILE A 214 4.94 2.62 2.10
CA ILE A 214 3.55 2.14 2.22
C ILE A 214 2.64 2.81 1.19
N LEU A 215 2.71 4.14 1.05
CA LEU A 215 1.90 4.87 0.07
C LEU A 215 2.22 4.40 -1.35
N GLU A 216 3.50 4.29 -1.69
CA GLU A 216 3.93 3.82 -3.01
C GLU A 216 3.46 2.38 -3.28
N ALA A 217 3.65 1.45 -2.35
CA ALA A 217 3.19 0.07 -2.54
C ALA A 217 1.67 -0.01 -2.72
N PHE A 218 0.88 0.84 -2.04
CA PHE A 218 -0.55 0.94 -2.32
C PHE A 218 -0.83 1.44 -3.73
N LEU A 219 -0.08 2.42 -4.25
CA LEU A 219 -0.20 2.87 -5.64
C LEU A 219 0.15 1.75 -6.60
N ASP A 220 1.28 1.08 -6.39
CA ASP A 220 1.75 -0.05 -7.21
C ASP A 220 0.73 -1.19 -7.26
N CYS A 221 0.04 -1.45 -6.15
CA CYS A 221 -0.95 -2.52 -6.06
C CYS A 221 -2.33 -2.13 -6.59
N THR A 222 -2.62 -0.85 -6.82
CA THR A 222 -3.99 -0.41 -7.14
C THR A 222 -4.13 0.45 -8.38
N GLY A 223 -3.06 1.09 -8.84
CA GLY A 223 -3.15 2.21 -9.80
C GLY A 223 -3.98 3.39 -9.29
N GLY A 224 -4.26 3.41 -7.98
CA GLY A 224 -5.16 4.35 -7.33
C GLY A 224 -4.50 5.65 -6.92
N SER A 225 -5.07 6.31 -5.91
CA SER A 225 -4.48 7.48 -5.27
C SER A 225 -4.43 7.27 -3.76
N ALA A 226 -3.24 7.36 -3.17
CA ALA A 226 -3.03 7.23 -1.74
C ALA A 226 -2.69 8.58 -1.10
N HIS A 227 -3.07 8.76 0.16
CA HIS A 227 -2.56 9.84 1.00
C HIS A 227 -2.55 9.42 2.46
N ARG A 228 -1.73 10.11 3.26
CA ARG A 228 -1.61 9.90 4.70
C ARG A 228 -2.20 11.08 5.47
N VAL A 229 -2.99 10.78 6.49
CA VAL A 229 -3.43 11.73 7.51
C VAL A 229 -2.55 11.54 8.75
N ASP A 230 -1.94 12.62 9.23
CA ASP A 230 -1.15 12.65 10.46
C ASP A 230 -2.09 12.80 11.66
N LEU A 231 -2.34 11.71 12.38
CA LEU A 231 -3.29 11.68 13.50
C LEU A 231 -2.77 12.46 14.71
N GLN A 232 -1.45 12.64 14.85
CA GLN A 232 -0.88 13.46 15.92
C GLN A 232 -1.17 14.95 15.65
N LEU A 233 -1.01 15.39 14.40
CA LEU A 233 -1.39 16.73 14.00
C LEU A 233 -2.89 16.97 14.16
N GLU A 234 -3.74 16.00 13.81
CA GLU A 234 -5.20 16.10 14.02
C GLU A 234 -5.57 16.23 15.50
N ARG A 235 -4.86 15.53 16.39
CA ARG A 235 -5.03 15.69 17.85
C ARG A 235 -4.65 17.09 18.32
N VAL A 236 -3.54 17.65 17.83
CA VAL A 236 -3.13 19.02 18.15
C VAL A 236 -4.17 20.03 17.67
N LYS A 237 -4.70 19.87 16.45
CA LYS A 237 -5.79 20.71 15.93
C LYS A 237 -7.04 20.62 16.81
N GLN A 238 -7.39 19.41 17.27
CA GLN A 238 -8.53 19.21 18.15
C GLN A 238 -8.34 19.95 19.49
N LEU A 239 -7.18 19.82 20.13
CA LEU A 239 -6.89 20.52 21.39
C LEU A 239 -6.96 22.05 21.24
N GLN A 240 -6.45 22.59 20.13
CA GLN A 240 -6.55 24.02 19.82
C GLN A 240 -8.00 24.47 19.61
N PHE A 241 -8.79 23.63 18.93
CA PHE A 241 -10.22 23.87 18.74
C PHE A 241 -10.96 23.90 20.07
N ASP A 242 -10.76 22.92 20.93
CA ASP A 242 -11.43 22.82 22.24
C ASP A 242 -11.11 24.03 23.14
N GLN A 243 -9.88 24.54 23.08
CA GLN A 243 -9.49 25.77 23.78
C GLN A 243 -10.21 27.01 23.23
N ALA A 244 -10.42 27.08 21.91
CA ALA A 244 -11.06 28.22 21.25
C ALA A 244 -12.59 28.24 21.39
N THR A 245 -13.22 27.06 21.52
CA THR A 245 -14.69 26.91 21.56
C THR A 245 -15.20 26.47 22.93
N ALA A 246 -14.40 26.62 23.99
CA ALA A 246 -14.76 26.22 25.34
C ALA A 246 -16.11 26.83 25.77
N GLY A 247 -17.12 25.97 25.98
CA GLY A 247 -18.46 26.38 26.39
C GLY A 247 -19.46 26.63 25.26
N ASP A 248 -19.12 26.35 23.99
CA ASP A 248 -20.05 26.36 22.85
C ASP A 248 -20.30 24.93 22.31
N PRO A 249 -21.36 24.24 22.77
CA PRO A 249 -21.70 22.90 22.28
C PRO A 249 -22.07 22.86 20.79
N ALA A 250 -22.53 23.98 20.20
CA ALA A 250 -22.91 24.01 18.80
C ALA A 250 -21.70 23.89 17.85
N ALA A 251 -20.51 24.25 18.34
CA ALA A 251 -19.27 24.13 17.58
C ALA A 251 -18.80 22.67 17.40
N ALA A 252 -19.27 21.73 18.20
CA ALA A 252 -18.80 20.33 18.16
C ALA A 252 -18.95 19.68 16.77
N ALA A 253 -19.97 20.07 16.00
CA ALA A 253 -20.23 19.52 14.66
C ALA A 253 -19.18 19.91 13.60
N SER A 254 -18.38 20.95 13.86
CA SER A 254 -17.30 21.47 13.01
C SER A 254 -15.90 21.23 13.58
N SER A 255 -15.77 20.45 14.66
CA SER A 255 -14.47 20.11 15.23
C SER A 255 -13.60 19.31 14.24
N PRO A 256 -12.26 19.43 14.30
CA PRO A 256 -11.35 18.65 13.47
C PRO A 256 -11.64 17.14 13.52
N SER A 257 -11.84 16.59 14.72
CA SER A 257 -12.18 15.18 14.92
C SER A 257 -13.48 14.78 14.21
N MET A 258 -14.54 15.60 14.32
CA MET A 258 -15.82 15.31 13.68
C MET A 258 -15.75 15.44 12.15
N LEU A 259 -14.97 16.39 11.64
CA LEU A 259 -14.75 16.54 10.20
C LEU A 259 -13.98 15.36 9.61
N LEU A 260 -12.95 14.87 10.32
CA LEU A 260 -12.20 13.68 9.93
C LEU A 260 -13.08 12.42 10.01
N TRP A 261 -13.91 12.31 11.03
CA TRP A 261 -14.89 11.22 11.12
C TRP A 261 -15.87 11.22 9.93
N LYS A 262 -16.42 12.38 9.56
CA LYS A 262 -17.25 12.54 8.35
C LYS A 262 -16.49 12.19 7.06
N GLN A 263 -15.18 12.42 7.00
CA GLN A 263 -14.34 11.94 5.89
C GLN A 263 -14.24 10.42 5.90
N LEU A 264 -13.99 9.80 7.05
CA LEU A 264 -13.88 8.35 7.21
C LEU A 264 -15.14 7.61 6.76
N LEU A 265 -16.33 8.12 7.13
CA LEU A 265 -17.62 7.61 6.65
C LEU A 265 -17.74 7.66 5.11
N ARG A 266 -17.24 8.74 4.49
CA ARG A 266 -17.24 8.88 3.01
C ARG A 266 -16.25 7.93 2.36
N TYR A 267 -15.06 7.77 2.92
CA TYR A 267 -14.06 6.82 2.42
C TYR A 267 -14.58 5.38 2.48
N LYS A 268 -15.19 4.99 3.61
CA LYS A 268 -15.80 3.66 3.76
C LYS A 268 -16.92 3.43 2.74
N ARG A 269 -17.80 4.41 2.52
CA ARG A 269 -18.88 4.32 1.52
C ARG A 269 -18.34 4.14 0.09
N ARG A 270 -17.21 4.76 -0.21
CA ARG A 270 -16.51 4.66 -1.51
C ARG A 270 -15.61 3.43 -1.61
N LYS A 271 -15.66 2.50 -0.64
CA LYS A 271 -14.76 1.34 -0.58
C LYS A 271 -13.29 1.73 -0.76
N CYS A 272 -12.87 2.83 -0.13
CA CYS A 272 -11.45 3.15 -0.06
C CYS A 272 -10.77 2.12 0.86
N ILE A 273 -9.52 1.79 0.57
CA ILE A 273 -8.68 1.08 1.53
C ILE A 273 -8.33 2.04 2.66
N LEU A 274 -8.51 1.58 3.89
CA LEU A 274 -8.25 2.34 5.10
C LEU A 274 -7.36 1.52 6.02
N THR A 275 -6.17 2.01 6.32
CA THR A 275 -5.27 1.39 7.30
C THR A 275 -4.73 2.43 8.27
N THR A 276 -4.40 1.99 9.47
CA THR A 276 -3.77 2.84 10.49
C THR A 276 -2.54 2.15 11.07
N GLN A 277 -1.58 2.91 11.58
CA GLN A 277 -0.45 2.36 12.31
C GLN A 277 0.04 3.28 13.42
N LEU A 278 0.61 2.65 14.45
CA LEU A 278 1.36 3.32 15.50
C LEU A 278 2.84 3.30 15.08
N ARG A 279 3.28 4.38 14.45
CA ARG A 279 4.68 4.57 14.06
C ARG A 279 5.47 4.97 15.28
N GLN A 280 6.52 4.22 15.56
CA GLN A 280 7.52 4.59 16.55
C GLN A 280 8.91 4.36 16.00
N LEU A 281 9.77 5.37 16.12
CA LEU A 281 11.20 5.24 15.89
C LEU A 281 11.77 4.39 17.05
N SER A 282 11.68 3.06 16.98
CA SER A 282 12.24 2.16 17.98
C SER A 282 13.10 1.08 17.34
N PHE A 283 14.04 0.55 18.12
CA PHE A 283 14.91 -0.57 17.75
C PHE A 283 14.21 -1.95 17.86
N ASN A 284 12.96 -1.99 18.34
CA ASN A 284 12.20 -3.23 18.55
C ASN A 284 10.84 -3.15 17.84
N ALA A 285 10.82 -3.51 16.55
CA ALA A 285 9.62 -3.48 15.71
C ALA A 285 8.52 -4.48 16.13
N HIS A 286 8.81 -5.41 17.05
CA HIS A 286 7.86 -6.42 17.54
C HIS A 286 7.17 -6.01 18.85
N ASP A 287 7.50 -4.85 19.42
CA ASP A 287 6.94 -4.39 20.69
C ASP A 287 5.43 -4.20 20.60
N VAL A 288 4.74 -4.73 21.61
CA VAL A 288 3.30 -4.55 21.83
C VAL A 288 3.10 -3.53 22.96
N THR A 289 2.24 -2.54 22.77
CA THR A 289 1.89 -1.56 23.81
C THR A 289 1.14 -2.23 24.96
N ALA A 290 1.06 -1.56 26.12
CA ALA A 290 0.24 -2.03 27.24
C ALA A 290 -1.24 -2.24 26.85
N MET A 291 -1.73 -1.43 25.89
CA MET A 291 -3.08 -1.53 25.33
C MET A 291 -3.21 -2.58 24.23
N GLY A 292 -2.16 -3.36 23.98
CA GLY A 292 -2.19 -4.51 23.10
C GLY A 292 -1.90 -4.21 21.62
N ILE A 293 -1.51 -3.00 21.24
CA ILE A 293 -1.23 -2.65 19.83
C ILE A 293 0.23 -2.91 19.48
N VAL A 294 0.49 -3.56 18.34
CA VAL A 294 1.84 -3.80 17.82
C VAL A 294 2.31 -2.55 17.09
N LYS A 295 3.51 -2.07 17.43
CA LYS A 295 4.10 -0.89 16.80
C LYS A 295 4.58 -1.21 15.39
N ASN A 296 4.62 -0.20 14.52
CA ASN A 296 5.14 -0.32 13.15
C ASN A 296 4.48 -1.45 12.34
N ARG A 297 3.19 -1.69 12.60
CA ARG A 297 2.35 -2.65 11.88
C ARG A 297 1.07 -1.97 11.44
N GLN A 298 0.63 -2.32 10.24
CA GLN A 298 -0.62 -1.83 9.69
C GLN A 298 -1.79 -2.61 10.27
N TYR A 299 -2.84 -1.87 10.62
CA TYR A 299 -4.14 -2.34 11.03
C TYR A 299 -5.17 -1.90 10.00
N ILE A 300 -6.05 -2.81 9.59
CA ILE A 300 -7.03 -2.55 8.54
C ILE A 300 -8.33 -2.06 9.20
N ILE A 301 -8.82 -0.89 8.80
CA ILE A 301 -10.13 -0.41 9.24
C ILE A 301 -11.20 -1.06 8.36
N GLN A 302 -11.89 -2.05 8.91
CA GLN A 302 -12.91 -2.80 8.18
C GLN A 302 -14.27 -2.12 8.18
N HIS A 303 -14.64 -1.49 9.30
CA HIS A 303 -15.96 -0.91 9.47
C HIS A 303 -15.91 0.30 10.41
N VAL A 304 -16.85 1.23 10.22
CA VAL A 304 -17.05 2.40 11.10
C VAL A 304 -18.55 2.60 11.28
N THR A 305 -19.00 2.84 12.51
CA THR A 305 -20.42 3.02 12.81
C THR A 305 -20.62 4.00 13.96
N GLU A 306 -21.81 4.59 14.05
CA GLU A 306 -22.21 5.51 15.12
C GLU A 306 -23.46 4.98 15.81
N LEU A 307 -23.48 4.98 17.14
CA LEU A 307 -24.60 4.47 17.94
C LEU A 307 -24.89 5.41 19.10
N GLY A 308 -26.16 5.79 19.26
CA GLY A 308 -26.62 6.61 20.39
C GLY A 308 -26.76 5.78 21.66
N LEU A 309 -26.29 6.32 22.79
CA LEU A 309 -26.66 5.81 24.10
C LEU A 309 -28.10 6.27 24.43
N PRO A 310 -28.98 5.37 24.87
CA PRO A 310 -30.28 5.79 25.38
C PRO A 310 -30.06 6.75 26.54
N SER A 311 -30.67 7.93 26.50
CA SER A 311 -30.65 8.87 27.63
C SER A 311 -31.09 8.14 28.89
N ALA A 312 -30.22 8.11 29.90
CA ALA A 312 -30.54 7.61 31.24
C ALA A 312 -31.53 8.58 31.92
N GLY A 313 -32.79 8.60 31.49
CA GLY A 313 -33.81 9.48 32.03
C GLY A 313 -35.07 9.55 31.20
N GLY A 314 -36.06 8.70 31.51
CA GLY A 314 -37.37 8.78 30.87
C GLY A 314 -38.42 7.74 31.28
N SER A 315 -38.28 7.08 32.43
CA SER A 315 -39.30 6.16 32.96
C SER A 315 -39.85 6.65 34.31
N GLY A 316 -40.36 7.89 34.32
CA GLY A 316 -41.19 8.42 35.39
C GLY A 316 -42.46 9.02 34.79
N PRO A 317 -43.68 8.56 35.16
CA PRO A 317 -44.92 9.11 34.63
C PRO A 317 -45.21 10.45 35.32
N GLY A 318 -44.63 11.53 34.81
CA GLY A 318 -44.93 12.89 35.27
C GLY A 318 -43.70 13.79 35.40
N GLY A 319 -43.22 14.32 34.27
CA GLY A 319 -42.16 15.32 34.26
C GLY A 319 -42.10 16.02 32.91
N SER A 320 -42.73 17.18 32.81
CA SER A 320 -42.55 18.10 31.68
C SER A 320 -41.18 18.77 31.83
N SER A 321 -40.22 18.39 31.00
CA SER A 321 -38.99 19.15 30.80
C SER A 321 -38.46 18.96 29.39
N ASN A 322 -38.65 19.98 28.55
CA ASN A 322 -37.95 20.18 27.28
C ASN A 322 -36.45 20.46 27.52
N GLN A 323 -35.73 19.46 28.02
CA GLN A 323 -34.29 19.37 27.85
C GLN A 323 -34.03 18.05 27.12
N GLN A 324 -34.07 18.12 25.78
CA GLN A 324 -33.41 17.13 24.95
C GLN A 324 -31.92 17.25 25.24
N GLY A 325 -31.45 16.49 26.25
CA GLY A 325 -30.03 16.23 26.39
C GLY A 325 -29.54 15.64 25.07
N ALA A 326 -28.45 16.18 24.54
CA ALA A 326 -27.83 15.62 23.35
C ALA A 326 -27.57 14.13 23.62
N GLU A 327 -28.19 13.24 22.84
CA GLU A 327 -27.92 11.81 22.93
C GLU A 327 -26.42 11.61 22.73
N GLU A 328 -25.75 11.05 23.74
CA GLU A 328 -24.33 10.76 23.66
C GLU A 328 -24.12 9.70 22.58
N MET A 329 -23.39 10.05 21.53
CA MET A 329 -23.19 9.20 20.35
C MET A 329 -21.79 8.61 20.36
N LEU A 330 -21.72 7.29 20.46
CA LEU A 330 -20.48 6.53 20.39
C LEU A 330 -20.11 6.27 18.94
N ARG A 331 -18.84 6.51 18.59
CA ARG A 331 -18.30 6.26 17.26
C ARG A 331 -17.34 5.10 17.33
N PHE A 332 -17.72 3.97 16.74
CA PHE A 332 -16.96 2.73 16.77
C PHE A 332 -16.17 2.51 15.49
N VAL A 333 -14.95 2.00 15.65
CA VAL A 333 -14.11 1.54 14.55
C VAL A 333 -13.82 0.06 14.74
N LYS A 334 -14.08 -0.75 13.71
CA LYS A 334 -13.65 -2.15 13.64
C LYS A 334 -12.30 -2.20 12.95
N LEU A 335 -11.28 -2.67 13.66
CA LEU A 335 -9.96 -2.91 13.10
C LEU A 335 -9.67 -4.41 13.00
N LYS A 336 -8.86 -4.79 12.01
CA LYS A 336 -8.33 -6.14 11.84
C LYS A 336 -6.81 -6.12 11.87
N THR A 337 -6.23 -7.01 12.67
CA THR A 337 -4.81 -7.38 12.62
C THR A 337 -4.65 -8.66 11.80
N VAL A 338 -3.57 -8.71 11.01
CA VAL A 338 -3.16 -9.92 10.27
C VAL A 338 -1.94 -10.57 10.89
N TRP A 339 -1.44 -10.09 12.03
CA TRP A 339 -0.15 -10.50 12.58
C TRP A 339 -0.26 -11.63 13.62
N GLY A 340 -1.47 -12.16 13.84
CA GLY A 340 -1.78 -13.17 14.87
C GLY A 340 -1.71 -12.63 16.31
N ARG A 341 -1.31 -11.37 16.48
CA ARG A 341 -1.21 -10.63 17.72
C ARG A 341 -1.67 -9.19 17.50
N GLY A 342 -1.75 -8.42 18.58
CA GLY A 342 -1.95 -6.98 18.49
C GLY A 342 -3.40 -6.52 18.68
N MET A 343 -4.21 -7.23 19.47
CA MET A 343 -5.60 -6.87 19.73
C MET A 343 -5.72 -5.80 20.83
N TRP A 344 -6.66 -4.88 20.68
CA TRP A 344 -6.97 -3.85 21.66
C TRP A 344 -7.36 -4.43 23.02
N LYS A 345 -6.86 -3.81 24.10
CA LYS A 345 -7.13 -4.18 25.49
C LYS A 345 -7.71 -3.05 26.34
N GLY A 346 -8.01 -1.91 25.73
CA GLY A 346 -8.66 -0.79 26.42
C GLY A 346 -10.18 -0.91 26.37
N GLU A 347 -10.84 0.23 26.51
CA GLU A 347 -12.30 0.30 26.57
C GLU A 347 -12.95 -0.26 25.29
N TRP A 348 -14.03 -1.02 25.46
CA TRP A 348 -14.74 -1.70 24.37
C TRP A 348 -13.89 -2.74 23.60
N SER A 349 -12.79 -3.20 24.19
CA SER A 349 -12.10 -4.40 23.70
C SER A 349 -13.01 -5.63 23.73
N ASN A 350 -12.58 -6.70 23.05
CA ASN A 350 -13.39 -7.92 22.86
C ASN A 350 -13.91 -8.53 24.18
N ASP A 351 -13.11 -8.46 25.25
CA ASP A 351 -13.41 -9.04 26.57
C ASP A 351 -13.90 -8.00 27.59
N ASP A 352 -14.16 -6.75 27.17
CA ASP A 352 -14.56 -5.66 28.07
C ASP A 352 -16.00 -5.83 28.58
N SER A 353 -16.24 -5.53 29.88
CA SER A 353 -17.56 -5.58 30.51
C SER A 353 -18.53 -4.52 29.99
N LYS A 354 -18.06 -3.47 29.32
CA LYS A 354 -18.91 -2.43 28.72
C LYS A 354 -19.92 -2.98 27.73
N TRP A 355 -19.61 -4.08 27.06
CA TRP A 355 -20.54 -4.75 26.15
C TRP A 355 -21.78 -5.27 26.89
N GLU A 356 -21.59 -5.84 28.09
CA GLU A 356 -22.68 -6.28 28.97
C GLU A 356 -23.40 -5.10 29.65
N GLU A 357 -22.64 -4.08 30.10
CA GLU A 357 -23.20 -2.87 30.71
C GLU A 357 -24.10 -2.08 29.75
N HIS A 358 -23.78 -2.12 28.46
CA HIS A 358 -24.51 -1.45 27.38
C HIS A 358 -25.01 -2.44 26.33
N ALA A 359 -25.68 -3.51 26.76
CA ALA A 359 -26.14 -4.60 25.89
C ALA A 359 -26.96 -4.15 24.66
N GLN A 360 -27.64 -3.00 24.73
CA GLN A 360 -28.34 -2.41 23.59
C GLN A 360 -27.40 -2.01 22.44
N ILE A 361 -26.18 -1.58 22.74
CA ILE A 361 -25.16 -1.23 21.74
C ILE A 361 -24.69 -2.49 21.03
N GLU A 362 -24.34 -3.53 21.81
CA GLU A 362 -23.99 -4.84 21.24
C GLU A 362 -25.11 -5.40 20.37
N GLN A 363 -26.35 -5.35 20.84
CA GLN A 363 -27.52 -5.82 20.09
C GLN A 363 -27.71 -5.04 18.79
N ALA A 364 -27.52 -3.71 18.80
CA ALA A 364 -27.59 -2.88 17.60
C ALA A 364 -26.51 -3.29 16.58
N MET A 365 -25.26 -3.48 17.02
CA MET A 365 -24.16 -3.91 16.15
C MET A 365 -24.37 -5.31 15.57
N ARG A 366 -24.88 -6.26 16.39
CA ARG A 366 -25.25 -7.61 15.93
C ARG A 366 -26.39 -7.59 14.91
N SER A 367 -27.31 -6.62 15.01
CA SER A 367 -28.45 -6.51 14.11
C SER A 367 -28.12 -5.88 12.75
N ASP A 368 -27.00 -5.16 12.62
CA ASP A 368 -26.52 -4.62 11.35
C ASP A 368 -25.58 -5.61 10.66
N PRO A 369 -26.01 -6.27 9.56
CA PRO A 369 -25.17 -7.26 8.87
C PRO A 369 -23.84 -6.68 8.36
N ARG A 370 -23.78 -5.35 8.13
CA ARG A 370 -22.57 -4.68 7.63
C ARG A 370 -21.48 -4.57 8.69
N CYS A 371 -21.84 -4.70 9.98
CA CYS A 371 -20.87 -4.66 11.07
C CYS A 371 -20.09 -5.98 11.19
N GLU A 372 -20.69 -7.11 10.76
CA GLU A 372 -20.17 -8.45 10.98
C GLU A 372 -19.65 -8.58 12.43
N PHE A 373 -20.51 -8.24 13.39
CA PHE A 373 -20.11 -8.08 14.77
C PHE A 373 -19.69 -9.43 15.38
N SER A 374 -18.49 -9.44 15.97
CA SER A 374 -17.96 -10.56 16.74
C SER A 374 -17.03 -10.01 17.82
N ARG A 375 -17.05 -10.67 18.98
CA ARG A 375 -16.12 -10.46 20.10
C ARG A 375 -15.10 -11.59 20.23
N SER A 376 -15.10 -12.57 19.34
CA SER A 376 -14.27 -13.77 19.52
C SER A 376 -12.77 -13.52 19.36
N GLY A 377 -12.37 -12.49 18.61
CA GLY A 377 -10.98 -12.19 18.25
C GLY A 377 -10.30 -13.24 17.37
N HIS A 378 -10.94 -14.38 17.06
CA HIS A 378 -10.37 -15.45 16.25
C HIS A 378 -10.10 -15.03 14.80
N ASP A 379 -10.87 -14.07 14.30
CA ASP A 379 -10.70 -13.46 12.98
C ASP A 379 -9.69 -12.30 13.00
N GLY A 380 -9.02 -12.04 14.13
CA GLY A 380 -8.12 -10.91 14.29
C GLY A 380 -8.83 -9.55 14.32
N CYS A 381 -10.16 -9.52 14.45
CA CYS A 381 -10.92 -8.28 14.56
C CYS A 381 -11.11 -7.84 16.02
N PHE A 382 -11.13 -6.53 16.21
CA PHE A 382 -11.50 -5.91 17.47
C PHE A 382 -12.16 -4.56 17.24
N TRP A 383 -12.87 -4.07 18.25
CA TRP A 383 -13.53 -2.78 18.25
C TRP A 383 -12.83 -1.83 19.23
N MET A 384 -12.90 -0.55 18.92
CA MET A 384 -12.51 0.56 19.82
C MET A 384 -13.31 1.81 19.46
N LEU A 385 -13.30 2.80 20.34
CA LEU A 385 -13.86 4.11 20.04
C LEU A 385 -12.95 4.88 19.07
N TRP A 386 -13.56 5.78 18.29
CA TRP A 386 -12.85 6.68 17.38
C TRP A 386 -11.85 7.56 18.13
N GLU A 387 -12.23 8.03 19.31
CA GLU A 387 -11.41 8.83 20.21
C GLU A 387 -10.17 8.03 20.64
N ASP A 388 -10.33 6.77 21.02
CA ASP A 388 -9.21 5.88 21.36
C ASP A 388 -8.28 5.62 20.16
N LEU A 389 -8.83 5.54 18.94
CA LEU A 389 -8.02 5.41 17.72
C LEU A 389 -7.15 6.64 17.51
N LEU A 390 -7.72 7.84 17.62
CA LEU A 390 -6.97 9.10 17.54
C LEU A 390 -5.90 9.17 18.62
N ASP A 391 -6.18 8.62 19.81
CA ASP A 391 -5.25 8.62 20.93
C ASP A 391 -4.12 7.58 20.83
N THR A 392 -4.39 6.47 20.15
CA THR A 392 -3.50 5.31 20.10
C THR A 392 -2.58 5.30 18.87
N PHE A 393 -3.09 5.71 17.70
CA PHE A 393 -2.38 5.60 16.44
C PHE A 393 -1.78 6.95 15.99
N THR A 394 -0.81 6.91 15.08
CA THR A 394 -0.10 8.11 14.61
C THR A 394 -0.42 8.46 13.16
N GLU A 395 -0.77 7.46 12.35
CA GLU A 395 -0.95 7.64 10.90
C GLU A 395 -2.17 6.87 10.41
N LEU A 396 -2.98 7.52 9.58
CA LEU A 396 -4.08 6.91 8.83
C LEU A 396 -3.76 7.01 7.34
N PHE A 397 -3.71 5.87 6.65
CA PHE A 397 -3.56 5.80 5.20
C PHE A 397 -4.92 5.59 4.54
N VAL A 398 -5.16 6.35 3.49
CA VAL A 398 -6.39 6.30 2.70
C VAL A 398 -6.02 6.10 1.24
N VAL A 399 -6.45 4.98 0.66
CA VAL A 399 -6.24 4.67 -0.76
C VAL A 399 -7.58 4.68 -1.48
N HIS A 400 -7.68 5.56 -2.46
CA HIS A 400 -8.76 5.59 -3.41
C HIS A 400 -8.49 4.58 -4.52
N VAL A 401 -9.34 3.56 -4.58
CA VAL A 401 -9.35 2.59 -5.68
C VAL A 401 -10.34 3.10 -6.71
N PHE A 402 -9.89 3.24 -7.95
CA PHE A 402 -10.74 3.72 -9.04
C PHE A 402 -11.39 2.52 -9.74
N PRO A 403 -12.72 2.51 -9.88
CA PRO A 403 -13.38 1.43 -10.60
C PRO A 403 -13.08 1.50 -12.10
N PRO A 404 -13.23 0.40 -12.86
CA PRO A 404 -12.89 0.36 -14.29
C PRO A 404 -13.65 1.37 -15.16
N ASP A 405 -14.82 1.84 -14.71
CA ASP A 405 -15.65 2.85 -15.37
C ASP A 405 -15.27 4.29 -15.02
N ALA A 406 -14.31 4.49 -14.10
CA ALA A 406 -13.79 5.80 -13.77
C ALA A 406 -13.03 6.39 -14.98
N ARG A 407 -13.34 7.65 -15.30
CA ARG A 407 -12.60 8.39 -16.33
C ARG A 407 -11.30 8.93 -15.72
N GLN A 408 -10.17 8.41 -16.18
CA GLN A 408 -8.85 8.95 -15.86
C GLN A 408 -8.43 9.97 -16.92
N TYR A 409 -7.93 11.11 -16.46
CA TYR A 409 -7.26 12.10 -17.29
C TYR A 409 -5.85 12.30 -16.73
N SER A 410 -4.85 11.70 -17.38
CA SER A 410 -3.44 11.93 -17.04
C SER A 410 -2.94 13.16 -17.78
N VAL A 411 -2.40 14.13 -17.04
CA VAL A 411 -1.72 15.31 -17.62
C VAL A 411 -0.24 15.14 -17.39
N ARG A 412 0.52 14.98 -18.46
CA ARG A 412 1.98 14.92 -18.40
C ARG A 412 2.52 16.31 -18.05
N GLY A 413 3.23 16.41 -16.93
CA GLY A 413 3.96 17.61 -16.53
C GLY A 413 5.45 17.32 -16.44
N ASP A 414 6.27 18.32 -16.75
CA ASP A 414 7.72 18.27 -16.55
C ASP A 414 8.09 19.05 -15.28
N TRP A 415 9.03 18.50 -14.51
CA TRP A 415 9.66 19.18 -13.37
C TRP A 415 10.66 20.20 -13.91
N VAL A 416 10.27 21.47 -13.99
CA VAL A 416 11.14 22.56 -14.47
C VAL A 416 11.68 23.38 -13.29
N GLY A 417 13.01 23.38 -13.10
CA GLY A 417 13.69 24.19 -12.07
C GLY A 417 14.81 23.46 -11.34
N THR A 418 15.64 24.19 -10.61
CA THR A 418 16.81 23.65 -9.89
C THR A 418 16.47 22.81 -8.66
N SER A 419 15.22 22.88 -8.17
CA SER A 419 14.68 22.11 -7.03
C SER A 419 13.61 21.11 -7.46
N ALA A 420 13.44 20.90 -8.76
CA ALA A 420 12.42 20.03 -9.31
C ALA A 420 12.95 18.58 -9.24
N ALA A 421 12.12 17.64 -8.76
CA ALA A 421 12.55 16.27 -8.53
C ALA A 421 13.01 15.59 -9.85
N GLY A 422 14.22 15.03 -9.85
CA GLY A 422 14.83 14.38 -10.99
C GLY A 422 16.29 14.03 -10.70
N ALA A 423 16.81 13.01 -11.38
CA ALA A 423 18.22 12.62 -11.22
C ALA A 423 19.13 13.82 -11.51
N PHE A 424 20.08 14.11 -10.62
CA PHE A 424 21.09 15.15 -10.84
C PHE A 424 21.82 14.86 -12.15
N VAL A 425 21.51 15.65 -13.19
CA VAL A 425 22.29 15.62 -14.43
C VAL A 425 23.57 16.38 -14.15
N LYS A 426 24.65 15.64 -13.89
CA LYS A 426 25.98 16.23 -13.78
C LYS A 426 26.27 16.91 -15.12
N ALA A 427 26.33 18.25 -15.11
CA ALA A 427 26.67 18.99 -16.31
C ALA A 427 27.98 18.43 -16.89
N PRO A 428 28.07 18.21 -18.22
CA PRO A 428 29.32 17.79 -18.82
C PRO A 428 30.41 18.80 -18.44
N SER A 429 31.51 18.30 -17.88
CA SER A 429 32.67 19.13 -17.59
C SER A 429 33.06 19.88 -18.86
N PRO A 430 33.27 21.21 -18.81
CA PRO A 430 33.86 21.91 -19.94
C PRO A 430 35.17 21.20 -20.29
N ALA A 431 35.33 20.85 -21.57
CA ALA A 431 36.58 20.30 -22.06
C ALA A 431 37.72 21.27 -21.72
N PRO A 432 38.91 20.77 -21.34
CA PRO A 432 40.05 21.65 -21.13
C PRO A 432 40.32 22.44 -22.43
N PRO A 433 40.68 23.73 -22.34
CA PRO A 433 40.93 24.53 -23.52
C PRO A 433 42.06 23.89 -24.35
N PRO A 434 41.95 23.89 -25.70
CA PRO A 434 43.01 23.38 -26.54
C PRO A 434 44.28 24.21 -26.30
N THR A 435 45.38 23.50 -26.06
CA THR A 435 46.72 24.08 -25.96
C THR A 435 47.05 24.86 -27.23
N ALA A 436 47.47 26.11 -27.03
CA ALA A 436 47.88 27.01 -28.09
C ALA A 436 49.04 26.40 -28.91
N GLY A 437 48.84 26.34 -30.23
CA GLY A 437 49.86 26.04 -31.23
C GLY A 437 49.49 26.80 -32.50
N GLY A 438 50.38 27.71 -32.92
CA GLY A 438 50.16 28.80 -33.87
C GLY A 438 49.75 28.42 -35.31
N ASP A 439 49.15 29.44 -35.96
CA ASP A 439 49.35 29.97 -37.34
C ASP A 439 49.34 28.96 -38.52
N ASP A 440 48.65 29.16 -39.65
CA ASP A 440 48.25 30.38 -40.34
C ASP A 440 47.18 30.09 -41.44
N HIS A 441 46.39 31.11 -41.75
CA HIS A 441 45.80 31.49 -43.05
C HIS A 441 44.61 30.77 -43.76
N HIS A 442 43.50 31.54 -43.81
CA HIS A 442 42.70 31.98 -44.99
C HIS A 442 41.48 31.18 -45.54
N HIS A 443 40.31 31.84 -45.36
CA HIS A 443 39.19 32.12 -46.30
C HIS A 443 37.79 31.45 -46.17
N ASN A 444 36.82 32.35 -45.87
CA ASN A 444 35.45 32.54 -46.40
C ASN A 444 34.25 31.65 -46.00
N ALA A 445 33.46 32.18 -45.04
CA ALA A 445 32.01 32.52 -45.06
C ALA A 445 30.91 31.41 -45.23
N PRO A 446 29.62 31.66 -44.87
CA PRO A 446 29.04 32.51 -43.81
C PRO A 446 28.01 31.79 -42.90
N HIS A 447 27.58 32.51 -41.86
CA HIS A 447 26.57 32.16 -40.86
C HIS A 447 25.14 31.97 -41.40
N SER A 448 24.42 31.02 -40.78
CA SER A 448 22.94 31.03 -40.65
C SER A 448 22.58 30.67 -39.20
N PRO A 449 21.92 31.55 -38.41
CA PRO A 449 21.35 31.19 -37.13
C PRO A 449 19.89 30.74 -37.31
N GLY A 450 19.63 29.45 -37.06
CA GLY A 450 18.28 28.90 -36.96
C GLY A 450 17.58 29.43 -35.71
N HIS A 451 16.69 30.39 -35.93
CA HIS A 451 15.84 31.01 -34.92
C HIS A 451 14.76 30.01 -34.46
N LEU A 452 14.97 29.29 -33.36
CA LEU A 452 13.89 28.57 -32.68
C LEU A 452 13.06 29.59 -31.89
N SER A 453 11.85 29.83 -32.38
CA SER A 453 10.83 30.68 -31.75
C SER A 453 10.59 30.27 -30.29
N ARG A 454 11.04 31.09 -29.35
CA ARG A 454 10.63 31.03 -27.94
C ARG A 454 9.14 31.39 -27.89
N SER A 455 8.29 30.39 -27.73
CA SER A 455 6.87 30.60 -27.44
C SER A 455 6.74 31.48 -26.20
N LYS A 456 6.00 32.58 -26.31
CA LYS A 456 5.71 33.49 -25.20
C LYS A 456 5.06 32.70 -24.06
N GLU A 457 5.79 32.53 -22.97
CA GLU A 457 5.27 32.00 -21.70
C GLU A 457 4.18 32.96 -21.18
N MET A 458 3.02 32.40 -20.87
CA MET A 458 2.00 33.09 -20.08
C MET A 458 2.23 32.72 -18.61
N PRO A 459 2.51 33.67 -17.72
CA PRO A 459 2.59 33.39 -16.29
C PRO A 459 1.20 32.99 -15.79
N ILE A 460 1.12 31.84 -15.10
CA ILE A 460 -0.09 31.46 -14.38
C ILE A 460 -0.18 32.39 -13.16
N GLU A 461 -1.11 33.33 -13.17
CA GLU A 461 -1.35 34.20 -12.02
C GLU A 461 -1.80 33.37 -10.81
N LYS A 462 -1.24 33.73 -9.65
CA LYS A 462 -1.46 33.10 -8.35
C LYS A 462 -2.95 32.90 -8.09
N THR A 463 -3.41 31.67 -8.29
CA THR A 463 -4.71 31.19 -7.87
C THR A 463 -4.55 30.37 -6.58
N ARG A 464 -5.63 30.24 -5.79
CA ARG A 464 -5.69 29.79 -4.37
C ARG A 464 -5.24 28.33 -4.12
N TRP A 465 -4.07 27.93 -4.60
CA TRP A 465 -3.57 26.55 -4.50
C TRP A 465 -2.55 26.45 -3.36
N GLY A 466 -2.68 25.40 -2.54
CA GLY A 466 -1.65 24.97 -1.61
C GLY A 466 -0.84 23.83 -2.23
N TRP A 467 0.48 23.90 -2.14
CA TRP A 467 1.39 22.82 -2.53
C TRP A 467 1.62 21.90 -1.33
N LEU A 468 1.44 20.59 -1.50
CA LEU A 468 1.90 19.55 -0.56
C LEU A 468 2.97 18.74 -1.29
N HIS A 469 4.19 18.74 -0.76
CA HIS A 469 5.28 17.89 -1.26
C HIS A 469 5.00 16.44 -0.86
N ASP A 470 4.79 15.53 -1.83
CA ASP A 470 4.55 14.11 -1.53
C ASP A 470 5.45 13.17 -2.37
N ALA A 471 6.75 13.43 -2.36
CA ALA A 471 7.74 12.42 -2.74
C ALA A 471 9.12 12.81 -2.19
N ASP A 472 9.76 11.86 -1.50
CA ASP A 472 11.20 11.91 -1.22
C ASP A 472 11.95 11.69 -2.54
N PRO A 473 12.83 12.61 -2.98
CA PRO A 473 13.57 12.51 -4.24
C PRO A 473 14.60 11.36 -4.29
N ASN A 474 14.83 10.64 -3.19
CA ASN A 474 15.86 9.60 -3.10
C ASN A 474 15.35 8.17 -3.30
N TRP A 475 14.06 7.95 -3.53
CA TRP A 475 13.50 6.64 -3.87
C TRP A 475 12.81 6.66 -5.24
N HIS A 476 12.80 5.52 -5.93
CA HIS A 476 12.70 5.39 -7.39
C HIS A 476 11.57 6.22 -8.05
N ARG A 477 11.96 7.36 -8.64
CA ARG A 477 11.28 8.15 -9.68
C ARG A 477 9.75 8.04 -9.78
N ASN A 478 9.00 8.34 -8.72
CA ASN A 478 7.56 8.50 -8.87
C ASN A 478 7.00 9.71 -8.08
N PRO A 479 7.25 10.96 -8.52
CA PRO A 479 6.55 12.11 -7.95
C PRO A 479 5.13 12.18 -8.54
N GLN A 480 4.15 11.51 -7.94
CA GLN A 480 2.74 11.66 -8.31
C GLN A 480 2.11 12.82 -7.54
N PHE A 481 1.54 13.79 -8.24
CA PHE A 481 0.72 14.84 -7.65
C PHE A 481 -0.73 14.68 -8.12
N LYS A 482 -1.66 14.91 -7.19
CA LYS A 482 -3.11 14.86 -7.45
C LYS A 482 -3.65 16.26 -7.74
N LEU A 483 -4.15 16.48 -8.94
CA LEU A 483 -5.03 17.61 -9.25
C LEU A 483 -6.49 17.18 -9.05
N SER A 484 -7.21 17.88 -8.18
CA SER A 484 -8.66 17.70 -7.99
C SER A 484 -9.38 18.95 -8.49
N VAL A 485 -10.30 18.78 -9.44
CA VAL A 485 -11.13 19.86 -9.98
C VAL A 485 -12.54 19.72 -9.41
N PRO A 486 -13.11 20.75 -8.75
CA PRO A 486 -14.54 20.79 -8.46
C PRO A 486 -15.31 20.93 -9.77
N LEU A 487 -16.29 20.07 -9.97
CA LEU A 487 -17.15 20.09 -11.15
C LEU A 487 -18.23 21.15 -10.96
N GLU A 488 -17.90 22.43 -11.15
CA GLU A 488 -18.90 23.50 -11.23
C GLU A 488 -18.64 24.45 -12.39
N SER A 489 -19.73 24.68 -13.15
CA SER A 489 -19.93 25.62 -14.26
C SER A 489 -19.46 25.21 -15.67
N MET A 490 -19.99 24.10 -16.20
CA MET A 490 -20.47 24.16 -17.60
C MET A 490 -21.86 24.79 -17.60
N SER A 491 -21.90 26.12 -17.57
CA SER A 491 -23.13 26.89 -17.80
C SER A 491 -23.03 27.70 -19.07
N SER A 492 -23.71 27.23 -20.12
CA SER A 492 -24.37 28.02 -21.18
C SER A 492 -24.99 27.02 -22.17
N GLY A 493 -26.30 26.85 -22.32
CA GLY A 493 -27.47 27.46 -21.72
C GLY A 493 -28.73 26.84 -22.33
N ASN A 494 -29.85 27.05 -21.65
CA ASN A 494 -31.26 26.93 -22.07
C ASN A 494 -31.84 25.56 -22.46
N GLY A 495 -32.76 25.08 -21.61
CA GLY A 495 -33.75 24.08 -21.96
C GLY A 495 -34.33 23.34 -20.74
N GLU A 496 -35.24 24.02 -20.03
CA GLU A 496 -36.37 23.51 -19.22
C GLU A 496 -36.39 22.05 -18.70
N THR A 497 -36.56 21.92 -17.36
CA THR A 497 -37.30 20.87 -16.58
C THR A 497 -36.89 19.40 -16.77
N SER A 498 -36.68 18.55 -15.77
CA SER A 498 -37.35 18.36 -14.49
C SER A 498 -36.45 17.63 -13.48
N VAL A 499 -36.94 17.64 -12.24
CA VAL A 499 -36.60 16.85 -11.05
C VAL A 499 -36.21 15.39 -11.34
N ASP A 500 -35.01 14.99 -10.89
CA ASP A 500 -34.72 13.90 -9.92
C ASP A 500 -33.21 13.80 -9.64
#